data_AF-A0A4Y6Q1U1-F1
#
_entry.id   AF-A0A4Y6Q1U1-F1
#
_cell.length_a   1.000
_cell.length_b   1.000
_cell.length_c   1.000
_cell.angle_alpha   90.00
_cell.angle_beta   90.00
_cell.angle_gamma   90.00
#
_symmetry.space_group_name_H-M   'P 1'
#
loop_
_entity.id
_entity.type
_entity.pdbx_description
1 polymer ?
#
loop_
_entity_poly.entity_id
_entity_poly.type
_entity_poly.pdbx_seq_one_letter_code
_entity_poly.pdbx_strand_id
1 'polypeptide(L)'
;MDGQYREAIAEASAILAGAMLEDSDTLIAQGRKLVLKVKRVLWPLGCVLVRTLLRQLKAKLIKEAKQRGLTVERRREVCFKILFGPIPVESVYMYDRDSNEGYRPLKEHFGVVGRGYSDGVERALTEFGIEKSFGRAAAQFEEHYGWEVGRTRVLRLTEKLGERAEVYLQQRCKQGETRYLSPDATANKAATMVTSLDGCMIRTGKMMTAKQAAQQAEEEAVARYNASLEPDKVVRTEAWKEVRTGLARKPGQVEPTYVCRRGSYDEGCRQLFGAAGLEGLGYDTKALGLIDGANGLKEAMEMSFADLQVILEPSHLRHHFWETSKAMGQTEEVGEQWIDDHFE
;
A
#
# COMPACT_ATOMS: atom_id res chain seq x y z
N MET A 1 17.09 -23.80 0.55
CA MET A 1 16.23 -24.79 1.25
C MET A 1 17.15 -25.90 1.71
N ASP A 2 17.35 -26.01 3.02
CA ASP A 2 18.33 -26.91 3.63
C ASP A 2 18.04 -28.38 3.32
N GLY A 3 19.07 -29.22 3.35
CA GLY A 3 18.98 -30.63 2.95
C GLY A 3 17.90 -31.42 3.70
N GLN A 4 17.73 -31.16 5.00
CA GLN A 4 16.74 -31.83 5.85
C GLN A 4 15.30 -31.60 5.39
N TYR A 5 14.96 -30.39 4.92
CA TYR A 5 13.61 -30.09 4.45
C TYR A 5 13.30 -30.78 3.12
N ARG A 6 14.30 -30.94 2.26
CA ARG A 6 14.11 -31.61 0.96
C ARG A 6 13.69 -33.07 1.15
N GLU A 7 14.35 -33.78 2.05
CA GLU A 7 14.03 -35.18 2.35
C GLU A 7 12.63 -35.33 2.95
N ALA A 8 12.29 -34.51 3.96
CA ALA A 8 10.95 -34.51 4.55
C ALA A 8 9.84 -34.15 3.54
N ILE A 9 10.12 -33.23 2.61
CA ILE A 9 9.19 -32.89 1.52
C ILE A 9 9.04 -34.08 0.57
N ALA A 10 10.12 -34.79 0.23
CA ALA A 10 10.06 -35.95 -0.64
C ALA A 10 9.23 -37.08 -0.01
N GLU A 11 9.44 -37.38 1.27
CA GLU A 11 8.67 -38.39 2.01
C GLU A 11 7.19 -38.02 2.09
N ALA A 12 6.86 -36.78 2.50
CA ALA A 12 5.48 -36.32 2.56
C ALA A 12 4.81 -36.33 1.17
N SER A 13 5.55 -35.99 0.11
CA SER A 13 5.06 -36.03 -1.27
C SER A 13 4.75 -37.45 -1.71
N ALA A 14 5.60 -38.43 -1.38
CA ALA A 14 5.37 -39.84 -1.71
C ALA A 14 4.09 -40.37 -1.03
N ILE A 15 3.88 -40.04 0.24
CA ILE A 15 2.67 -40.43 0.99
C ILE A 15 1.42 -39.83 0.34
N LEU A 16 1.44 -38.53 0.04
CA LEU A 16 0.28 -37.85 -0.55
C LEU A 16 0.00 -38.32 -1.98
N ALA A 17 1.05 -38.54 -2.78
CA ALA A 17 0.91 -39.09 -4.12
C ALA A 17 0.30 -40.49 -4.09
N GLY A 18 0.79 -41.36 -3.18
CA GLY A 18 0.22 -42.69 -2.96
C GLY A 18 -1.28 -42.64 -2.65
N ALA A 19 -1.68 -41.82 -1.67
CA ALA A 19 -3.08 -41.66 -1.31
C ALA A 19 -3.95 -41.08 -2.43
N MET A 20 -3.41 -40.16 -3.25
CA MET A 20 -4.15 -39.62 -4.39
C MET A 20 -4.32 -40.65 -5.52
N LEU A 21 -3.33 -41.52 -5.74
CA LEU A 21 -3.33 -42.54 -6.80
C LEU A 21 -4.27 -43.73 -6.51
N GLU A 22 -4.78 -43.87 -5.29
CA GLU A 22 -5.83 -44.87 -4.96
C GLU A 22 -7.08 -44.72 -5.85
N ASP A 23 -7.35 -43.50 -6.34
CA ASP A 23 -8.42 -43.19 -7.29
C ASP A 23 -7.84 -42.58 -8.59
N SER A 24 -6.96 -43.36 -9.22
CA SER A 24 -6.22 -42.93 -10.42
C SER A 24 -7.14 -42.56 -11.59
N ASP A 25 -8.27 -43.25 -11.77
CA ASP A 25 -9.25 -42.94 -12.83
C ASP A 25 -9.86 -41.54 -12.64
N THR A 26 -10.25 -41.18 -11.41
CA THR A 26 -10.76 -39.83 -11.11
C THR A 26 -9.69 -38.76 -11.28
N LEU A 27 -8.42 -39.07 -10.96
CA LEU A 27 -7.31 -38.15 -11.21
C LEU A 27 -7.06 -37.93 -12.71
N ILE A 28 -7.06 -38.99 -13.51
CA ILE A 28 -6.92 -38.91 -14.96
C ILE A 28 -8.05 -38.05 -15.54
N ALA A 29 -9.29 -38.26 -15.06
CA ALA A 29 -10.45 -37.48 -15.48
C ALA A 29 -10.35 -35.98 -15.15
N GLN A 30 -9.50 -35.55 -14.20
CA GLN A 30 -9.27 -34.12 -13.95
C GLN A 30 -8.54 -33.43 -15.11
N GLY A 31 -7.71 -34.15 -15.87
CA GLY A 31 -6.87 -33.60 -16.93
C GLY A 31 -6.11 -32.34 -16.47
N ARG A 32 -6.35 -31.21 -17.14
CA ARG A 32 -5.70 -29.91 -16.80
C ARG A 32 -6.07 -29.38 -15.41
N LYS A 33 -7.13 -29.88 -14.77
CA LYS A 33 -7.56 -29.48 -13.42
C LYS A 33 -6.83 -30.23 -12.31
N LEU A 34 -5.94 -31.18 -12.64
CA LEU A 34 -5.15 -31.93 -11.64
C LEU A 34 -4.40 -30.99 -10.68
N VAL A 35 -3.82 -29.90 -11.19
CA VAL A 35 -3.09 -28.92 -10.38
C VAL A 35 -4.01 -28.27 -9.34
N LEU A 36 -5.27 -27.96 -9.69
CA LEU A 36 -6.24 -27.42 -8.73
C LEU A 36 -6.63 -28.47 -7.67
N LYS A 37 -6.72 -29.75 -8.04
CA LYS A 37 -6.93 -30.84 -7.08
C LYS A 37 -5.76 -30.95 -6.10
N VAL A 38 -4.52 -30.90 -6.58
CA VAL A 38 -3.31 -30.90 -5.73
C VAL A 38 -3.31 -29.68 -4.80
N LYS A 39 -3.59 -28.49 -5.32
CA LYS A 39 -3.70 -27.26 -4.51
C LYS A 39 -4.69 -27.42 -3.35
N ARG A 40 -5.86 -28.03 -3.61
CA ARG A 40 -6.87 -28.32 -2.58
C ARG A 40 -6.41 -29.31 -1.50
N VAL A 41 -5.46 -30.19 -1.80
CA VAL A 41 -4.85 -31.10 -0.81
C VAL A 41 -3.78 -30.37 0.02
N LEU A 42 -2.99 -29.51 -0.62
CA LEU A 42 -1.91 -28.77 0.04
C LEU A 42 -2.42 -27.73 1.06
N TRP A 43 -3.60 -27.14 0.85
CA TRP A 43 -4.17 -26.18 1.81
C TRP A 43 -4.43 -26.77 3.20
N PRO A 44 -5.24 -27.84 3.35
CA PRO A 44 -5.41 -28.51 4.64
C PRO A 44 -4.10 -28.97 5.27
N LEU A 45 -3.15 -29.47 4.45
CA LEU A 45 -1.83 -29.87 4.92
C LEU A 45 -1.09 -28.70 5.57
N GLY A 46 -1.05 -27.54 4.91
CA GLY A 46 -0.45 -26.31 5.44
C GLY A 46 -1.11 -25.87 6.75
N CYS A 47 -2.45 -25.94 6.83
CA CYS A 47 -3.20 -25.66 8.06
C CYS A 47 -2.80 -26.59 9.21
N VAL A 48 -2.74 -27.90 8.95
CA VAL A 48 -2.36 -28.91 9.96
C VAL A 48 -0.92 -28.71 10.42
N LEU A 49 0.00 -28.44 9.49
CA LEU A 49 1.41 -28.21 9.79
C LEU A 49 1.60 -27.00 10.70
N VAL A 50 1.06 -25.83 10.31
CA VAL A 50 1.19 -24.59 11.11
C VAL A 50 0.54 -24.77 12.48
N ARG A 51 -0.65 -25.38 12.55
CA ARG A 51 -1.31 -25.67 13.84
C ARG A 51 -0.45 -26.56 14.73
N THR A 52 0.21 -27.57 14.15
CA THR A 52 1.08 -28.49 14.88
C THR A 52 2.32 -27.78 15.42
N LEU A 53 2.96 -26.94 14.60
CA LEU A 53 4.11 -26.14 15.01
C LEU A 53 3.74 -25.17 16.13
N LEU A 54 2.66 -24.40 15.98
CA LEU A 54 2.18 -23.48 17.02
C LEU A 54 1.86 -24.20 18.32
N ARG A 55 1.27 -25.40 18.25
CA ARG A 55 1.00 -26.23 19.44
C ARG A 55 2.28 -26.62 20.17
N GLN A 56 3.30 -27.09 19.45
CA GLN A 56 4.59 -27.52 20.03
C GLN A 56 5.36 -26.32 20.59
N LEU A 57 5.45 -25.22 19.83
CA LEU A 57 6.13 -23.99 20.26
C LEU A 57 5.45 -23.38 21.49
N LYS A 58 4.12 -23.34 21.53
CA LYS A 58 3.37 -22.94 22.72
C LYS A 58 3.73 -23.80 23.94
N ALA A 59 3.78 -25.13 23.78
CA ALA A 59 4.10 -26.02 24.89
C ALA A 59 5.50 -25.76 25.46
N LYS A 60 6.47 -25.48 24.57
CA LYS A 60 7.81 -25.04 24.95
C LYS A 60 7.78 -23.72 25.73
N LEU A 61 7.13 -22.69 25.19
CA LEU A 61 7.04 -21.37 25.85
C LEU A 61 6.31 -21.42 27.20
N ILE A 62 5.28 -22.26 27.34
CA ILE A 62 4.60 -22.48 28.62
C ILE A 62 5.55 -23.12 29.64
N LYS A 63 6.36 -24.10 29.23
CA LYS A 63 7.33 -24.75 30.11
C LYS A 63 8.38 -23.74 30.60
N GLU A 64 8.90 -22.91 29.71
CA GLU A 64 9.85 -21.83 30.04
C GLU A 64 9.20 -20.79 30.97
N ALA A 65 7.95 -20.40 30.71
CA ALA A 65 7.23 -19.46 31.57
C ALA A 65 6.95 -20.02 32.97
N LYS A 66 6.63 -21.31 33.10
CA LYS A 66 6.48 -21.97 34.41
C LYS A 66 7.76 -21.98 35.24
N GLN A 67 8.92 -22.13 34.59
CA GLN A 67 10.22 -22.05 35.27
C GLN A 67 10.50 -20.65 35.83
N ARG A 68 9.86 -19.62 35.27
CA ARG A 68 9.93 -18.22 35.75
C ARG A 68 8.86 -17.89 36.81
N GLY A 69 8.09 -18.86 37.28
CA GLY A 69 7.05 -18.66 38.30
C GLY A 69 5.63 -18.41 37.77
N LEU A 70 5.45 -18.28 36.44
CA LEU A 70 4.12 -18.03 35.88
C LEU A 70 3.24 -19.30 35.90
N THR A 71 1.97 -19.12 36.23
CA THR A 71 0.96 -20.19 36.20
C THR A 71 -0.04 -19.98 35.08
N VAL A 72 -0.64 -21.07 34.58
CA VAL A 72 -1.70 -20.97 33.56
C VAL A 72 -3.00 -20.57 34.24
N GLU A 73 -3.50 -19.39 33.92
CA GLU A 73 -4.74 -18.87 34.48
C GLU A 73 -5.94 -19.14 33.57
N ARG A 74 -5.78 -18.93 32.25
CA ARG A 74 -6.88 -19.08 31.28
C ARG A 74 -6.43 -19.74 29.99
N ARG A 75 -7.34 -20.52 29.41
CA ARG A 75 -7.21 -21.14 28.08
C ARG A 75 -8.40 -20.75 27.24
N ARG A 76 -8.15 -20.33 26.00
CA ARG A 76 -9.21 -20.00 25.05
C ARG A 76 -8.81 -20.43 23.66
N GLU A 77 -9.70 -21.11 22.96
CA GLU A 77 -9.53 -21.33 21.54
C GLU A 77 -9.81 -20.05 20.75
N VAL A 78 -8.90 -19.70 19.84
CA VAL A 78 -9.03 -18.58 18.92
C VAL A 78 -8.87 -19.04 17.48
N CYS A 79 -9.66 -18.46 16.59
CA CYS A 79 -9.49 -18.62 15.15
C CYS A 79 -8.44 -17.62 14.65
N PHE A 80 -7.29 -18.14 14.22
CA PHE A 80 -6.18 -17.39 13.62
C PHE A 80 -6.12 -17.68 12.13
N LYS A 81 -5.99 -16.66 11.29
CA LYS A 81 -6.08 -16.82 9.84
C LYS A 81 -4.70 -16.75 9.21
N ILE A 82 -4.31 -17.81 8.53
CA ILE A 82 -3.06 -17.93 7.79
C ILE A 82 -3.34 -18.04 6.29
N LEU A 83 -2.31 -17.98 5.45
CA LEU A 83 -2.47 -18.04 3.99
C LEU A 83 -3.24 -19.29 3.53
N PHE A 84 -3.03 -20.42 4.22
CA PHE A 84 -3.69 -21.67 3.89
C PHE A 84 -5.14 -21.79 4.37
N GLY A 85 -5.59 -20.90 5.25
CA GLY A 85 -6.94 -20.92 5.82
C GLY A 85 -7.03 -20.49 7.29
N PRO A 86 -8.25 -20.39 7.83
CA PRO A 86 -8.46 -20.24 9.26
C PRO A 86 -8.07 -21.51 10.03
N ILE A 87 -7.29 -21.36 11.11
CA ILE A 87 -6.92 -22.45 12.00
C ILE A 87 -7.39 -22.18 13.44
N PRO A 88 -7.95 -23.17 14.15
CA PRO A 88 -8.17 -23.08 15.59
C PRO A 88 -6.83 -23.24 16.33
N VAL A 89 -6.57 -22.34 17.27
CA VAL A 89 -5.37 -22.33 18.09
C VAL A 89 -5.75 -22.07 19.54
N GLU A 90 -5.30 -22.93 20.46
CA GLU A 90 -5.46 -22.69 21.90
C GLU A 90 -4.49 -21.59 22.34
N SER A 91 -5.03 -20.41 22.64
CA SER A 91 -4.31 -19.28 23.24
C SER A 91 -4.37 -19.37 24.76
N VAL A 92 -3.21 -19.28 25.40
CA VAL A 92 -3.06 -19.36 26.86
C VAL A 92 -2.70 -18.00 27.43
N TYR A 93 -3.32 -17.66 28.56
CA TYR A 93 -2.92 -16.54 29.41
C TYR A 93 -2.28 -17.09 30.68
N MET A 94 -1.07 -16.63 30.95
CA MET A 94 -0.30 -16.97 32.12
C MET A 94 -0.15 -15.74 33.00
N TYR A 95 -0.09 -15.96 34.31
CA TYR A 95 -0.01 -14.89 35.29
C TYR A 95 0.89 -15.31 36.45
N ASP A 96 1.71 -14.38 36.89
CA ASP A 96 2.46 -14.47 38.13
C ASP A 96 1.82 -13.56 39.17
N ARG A 97 1.45 -14.14 40.32
CA ARG A 97 0.80 -13.42 41.42
C ARG A 97 1.78 -12.56 42.21
N ASP A 98 3.05 -12.95 42.27
CA ASP A 98 4.05 -12.29 43.09
C ASP A 98 4.56 -11.02 42.39
N SER A 99 4.81 -11.09 41.09
CA SER A 99 5.18 -9.92 40.26
C SER A 99 4.00 -9.13 39.70
N ASN A 100 2.76 -9.67 39.79
CA ASN A 100 1.56 -9.10 39.17
C ASN A 100 1.69 -8.92 37.63
N GLU A 101 2.46 -9.80 36.97
CA GLU A 101 2.69 -9.75 35.53
C GLU A 101 1.88 -10.80 34.75
N GLY A 102 1.33 -10.38 33.61
CA GLY A 102 0.59 -11.23 32.69
C GLY A 102 1.36 -11.52 31.40
N TYR A 103 1.28 -12.75 30.92
CA TYR A 103 2.00 -13.22 29.72
C TYR A 103 1.08 -14.02 28.80
N ARG A 104 1.16 -13.76 27.49
CA ARG A 104 0.43 -14.49 26.44
C ARG A 104 1.39 -15.01 25.39
N PRO A 105 1.93 -16.24 25.55
CA PRO A 105 3.02 -16.73 24.71
C PRO A 105 2.77 -16.62 23.21
N LEU A 106 1.60 -17.08 22.74
CA LEU A 106 1.30 -17.06 21.32
C LEU A 106 1.00 -15.66 20.77
N LYS A 107 0.46 -14.76 21.59
CA LYS A 107 0.23 -13.38 21.20
C LYS A 107 1.56 -12.63 21.06
N GLU A 108 2.44 -12.81 22.03
CA GLU A 108 3.69 -12.04 22.13
C GLU A 108 4.76 -12.50 21.14
N HIS A 109 4.88 -13.81 20.91
CA HIS A 109 5.89 -14.33 19.98
C HIS A 109 5.41 -14.45 18.54
N PHE A 110 4.11 -14.65 18.31
CA PHE A 110 3.57 -14.97 16.99
C PHE A 110 2.40 -14.07 16.56
N GLY A 111 2.05 -13.06 17.35
CA GLY A 111 0.93 -12.16 17.03
C GLY A 111 -0.45 -12.82 17.04
N VAL A 112 -0.58 -14.04 17.58
CA VAL A 112 -1.85 -14.80 17.54
C VAL A 112 -2.87 -14.14 18.46
N VAL A 113 -3.85 -13.48 17.85
CA VAL A 113 -4.97 -12.82 18.53
C VAL A 113 -6.31 -13.29 17.98
N GLY A 114 -7.36 -13.16 18.80
CA GLY A 114 -8.72 -13.57 18.41
C GLY A 114 -9.18 -12.90 17.12
N ARG A 115 -9.54 -13.72 16.12
CA ARG A 115 -9.92 -13.30 14.75
C ARG A 115 -8.80 -12.58 13.96
N GLY A 116 -7.56 -12.61 14.46
CA GLY A 116 -6.38 -12.03 13.81
C GLY A 116 -5.94 -12.77 12.55
N TYR A 117 -4.98 -12.15 11.87
CA TYR A 117 -4.40 -12.60 10.61
C TYR A 117 -2.88 -12.69 10.78
N SER A 118 -2.24 -13.65 10.13
CA SER A 118 -0.78 -13.63 9.99
C SER A 118 -0.36 -12.51 9.04
N ASP A 119 0.87 -12.02 9.19
CA ASP A 119 1.46 -10.99 8.30
C ASP A 119 1.37 -11.37 6.83
N GLY A 120 1.52 -12.65 6.48
CA GLY A 120 1.37 -13.12 5.10
C GLY A 120 -0.02 -12.85 4.54
N VAL A 121 -1.08 -13.04 5.34
CA VAL A 121 -2.45 -12.74 4.92
C VAL A 121 -2.69 -11.24 4.87
N GLU A 122 -2.22 -10.48 5.86
CA GLU A 122 -2.36 -9.02 5.82
C GLU A 122 -1.69 -8.44 4.57
N ARG A 123 -0.48 -8.90 4.24
CA ARG A 123 0.23 -8.52 3.01
C ARG A 123 -0.56 -8.87 1.76
N ALA A 124 -1.01 -10.11 1.61
CA ALA A 124 -1.75 -10.55 0.43
C ALA A 124 -3.06 -9.76 0.24
N LEU A 125 -3.80 -9.50 1.33
CA LEU A 125 -5.03 -8.72 1.26
C LEU A 125 -4.75 -7.27 0.85
N THR A 126 -3.70 -6.65 1.40
CA THR A 126 -3.37 -5.27 1.05
C THR A 126 -2.81 -5.15 -0.37
N GLU A 127 -2.02 -6.11 -0.84
CA GLU A 127 -1.51 -6.15 -2.22
C GLU A 127 -2.67 -6.13 -3.23
N PHE A 128 -3.69 -6.97 -3.04
CA PHE A 128 -4.88 -6.87 -3.88
C PHE A 128 -5.68 -5.58 -3.64
N GLY A 129 -5.71 -5.10 -2.40
CA GLY A 129 -6.47 -3.91 -2.00
C GLY A 129 -5.93 -2.59 -2.57
N ILE A 130 -4.64 -2.50 -2.88
CA ILE A 130 -4.05 -1.31 -3.51
C ILE A 130 -4.26 -1.27 -5.03
N GLU A 131 -4.44 -2.42 -5.67
CA GLU A 131 -4.60 -2.51 -7.12
C GLU A 131 -6.06 -2.44 -7.59
N LYS A 132 -6.99 -2.91 -6.76
CA LYS A 132 -8.35 -3.28 -7.19
C LYS A 132 -9.39 -2.78 -6.21
N SER A 133 -10.64 -2.71 -6.67
CA SER A 133 -11.76 -2.47 -5.75
C SER A 133 -11.81 -3.57 -4.69
N PHE A 134 -12.13 -3.21 -3.44
CA PHE A 134 -12.06 -4.15 -2.32
C PHE A 134 -12.95 -5.39 -2.46
N GLY A 135 -14.03 -5.32 -3.25
CA GLY A 135 -14.83 -6.49 -3.61
C GLY A 135 -14.10 -7.45 -4.55
N ARG A 136 -13.43 -6.92 -5.59
CA ARG A 136 -12.60 -7.72 -6.50
C ARG A 136 -11.36 -8.27 -5.80
N ALA A 137 -10.74 -7.48 -4.93
CA ALA A 137 -9.61 -7.90 -4.12
C ALA A 137 -9.95 -9.08 -3.21
N ALA A 138 -11.13 -9.04 -2.56
CA ALA A 138 -11.64 -10.16 -1.78
C ALA A 138 -11.85 -11.43 -2.62
N ALA A 139 -12.49 -11.30 -3.79
CA ALA A 139 -12.74 -12.43 -4.69
C ALA A 139 -11.42 -13.05 -5.22
N GLN A 140 -10.44 -12.22 -5.58
CA GLN A 140 -9.13 -12.71 -6.00
C GLN A 140 -8.34 -13.34 -4.86
N PHE A 141 -8.46 -12.83 -3.64
CA PHE A 141 -7.89 -13.49 -2.48
C PHE A 141 -8.45 -14.92 -2.33
N GLU A 142 -9.77 -15.08 -2.44
CA GLU A 142 -10.40 -16.40 -2.36
C GLU A 142 -9.95 -17.33 -3.51
N GLU A 143 -9.84 -16.83 -4.74
CA GLU A 143 -9.34 -17.59 -5.88
C GLU A 143 -7.90 -18.09 -5.67
N HIS A 144 -7.04 -17.20 -5.16
CA HIS A 144 -5.62 -17.48 -4.96
C HIS A 144 -5.35 -18.33 -3.70
N TYR A 145 -6.09 -18.11 -2.62
CA TYR A 145 -5.81 -18.69 -1.29
C TYR A 145 -6.87 -19.66 -0.77
N GLY A 146 -8.00 -19.82 -1.45
CA GLY A 146 -8.95 -20.91 -1.23
C GLY A 146 -9.92 -20.73 -0.06
N TRP A 147 -9.99 -19.53 0.51
CA TRP A 147 -10.94 -19.20 1.58
C TRP A 147 -11.35 -17.72 1.54
N GLU A 148 -12.57 -17.46 2.00
CA GLU A 148 -13.23 -16.15 1.85
C GLU A 148 -12.77 -15.12 2.90
N VAL A 149 -12.60 -13.88 2.45
CA VAL A 149 -12.46 -12.70 3.31
C VAL A 149 -13.43 -11.62 2.83
N GLY A 150 -14.20 -11.03 3.76
CA GLY A 150 -15.13 -9.96 3.38
C GLY A 150 -14.42 -8.67 2.93
N ARG A 151 -14.97 -7.98 1.92
CA ARG A 151 -14.43 -6.72 1.35
C ARG A 151 -14.05 -5.65 2.40
N THR A 152 -14.84 -5.53 3.46
CA THR A 152 -14.61 -4.54 4.54
C THR A 152 -13.31 -4.82 5.29
N ARG A 153 -12.88 -6.09 5.34
CA ARG A 153 -11.60 -6.45 5.94
C ARG A 153 -10.44 -5.99 5.06
N VAL A 154 -10.54 -6.21 3.76
CA VAL A 154 -9.54 -5.75 2.78
C VAL A 154 -9.36 -4.24 2.88
N LEU A 155 -10.48 -3.49 2.89
CA LEU A 155 -10.50 -2.03 3.11
C LEU A 155 -9.72 -1.65 4.37
N ARG A 156 -10.14 -2.15 5.55
CA ARG A 156 -9.53 -1.76 6.83
C ARG A 156 -8.04 -2.08 6.93
N LEU A 157 -7.61 -3.21 6.38
CA LEU A 157 -6.19 -3.58 6.40
C LEU A 157 -5.38 -2.70 5.43
N THR A 158 -5.94 -2.39 4.26
CA THR A 158 -5.31 -1.51 3.29
C THR A 158 -5.18 -0.08 3.83
N GLU A 159 -6.24 0.47 4.44
CA GLU A 159 -6.20 1.78 5.08
C GLU A 159 -5.17 1.83 6.21
N LYS A 160 -5.15 0.83 7.09
CA LYS A 160 -4.17 0.72 8.17
C LYS A 160 -2.73 0.65 7.63
N LEU A 161 -2.49 -0.04 6.52
CA LEU A 161 -1.18 -0.01 5.87
C LEU A 161 -0.87 1.37 5.29
N GLY A 162 -1.86 2.04 4.70
CA GLY A 162 -1.74 3.42 4.21
C GLY A 162 -1.28 4.39 5.30
N GLU A 163 -1.87 4.31 6.50
CA GLU A 163 -1.43 5.12 7.66
C GLU A 163 0.04 4.85 8.03
N ARG A 164 0.45 3.57 8.05
CA ARG A 164 1.84 3.19 8.31
C ARG A 164 2.78 3.66 7.21
N ALA A 165 2.34 3.61 5.96
CA ALA A 165 3.09 4.08 4.81
C ALA A 165 3.30 5.59 4.88
N GLU A 166 2.28 6.37 5.27
CA GLU A 166 2.42 7.82 5.49
C GLU A 166 3.48 8.13 6.56
N VAL A 167 3.44 7.45 7.71
CA VAL A 167 4.45 7.64 8.77
C VAL A 167 5.86 7.30 8.25
N TYR A 168 6.00 6.19 7.53
CA TYR A 168 7.27 5.77 6.94
C TYR A 168 7.78 6.81 5.92
N LEU A 169 6.92 7.32 5.05
CA LEU A 169 7.27 8.34 4.06
C LEU A 169 7.66 9.65 4.71
N GLN A 170 6.95 10.10 5.76
CA GLN A 170 7.32 11.30 6.52
C GLN A 170 8.69 11.16 7.18
N GLN A 171 8.99 9.99 7.76
CA GLN A 171 10.31 9.72 8.35
C GLN A 171 11.40 9.74 7.27
N ARG A 172 11.16 9.13 6.11
CA ARG A 172 12.11 9.17 4.97
C ARG A 172 12.34 10.58 4.44
N CYS A 173 11.29 11.38 4.30
CA CYS A 173 11.43 12.77 3.87
C CYS A 173 12.33 13.56 4.84
N LYS A 174 12.10 13.41 6.16
CA LYS A 174 12.96 14.03 7.19
C LYS A 174 14.41 13.54 7.15
N GLN A 175 14.63 12.25 6.86
CA GLN A 175 15.98 11.70 6.67
C GLN A 175 16.67 12.36 5.47
N GLY A 176 15.95 12.58 4.37
CA GLY A 176 16.46 13.30 3.21
C GLY A 176 16.81 14.76 3.50
N GLU A 177 15.93 15.47 4.23
CA GLU A 177 16.20 16.85 4.71
C GLU A 177 17.47 16.88 5.58
N THR A 178 17.62 15.91 6.51
CA THR A 178 18.79 15.82 7.38
C THR A 178 20.06 15.50 6.59
N ARG A 179 19.96 14.64 5.57
CA ARG A 179 21.08 14.29 4.70
C ARG A 179 21.59 15.52 3.96
N TYR A 180 20.72 16.33 3.39
CA TYR A 180 21.10 17.59 2.72
C TYR A 180 21.93 18.51 3.61
N LEU A 181 21.60 18.58 4.90
CA LEU A 181 22.33 19.40 5.90
C LEU A 181 23.61 18.74 6.42
N SER A 182 23.86 17.48 6.09
CA SER A 182 25.02 16.74 6.60
C SER A 182 26.30 17.06 5.82
N PRO A 183 27.48 17.02 6.47
CA PRO A 183 28.76 17.16 5.76
C PRO A 183 28.97 16.11 4.64
N ASP A 184 28.38 14.93 4.81
CA ASP A 184 28.44 13.82 3.84
C ASP A 184 27.65 14.11 2.56
N ALA A 185 26.66 15.01 2.59
CA ALA A 185 25.97 15.42 1.36
C ALA A 185 26.95 16.00 0.35
N THR A 186 27.97 16.73 0.78
CA THR A 186 28.95 17.33 -0.12
C THR A 186 29.86 16.29 -0.78
N ALA A 187 30.18 15.20 -0.08
CA ALA A 187 31.09 14.17 -0.56
C ALA A 187 30.46 13.24 -1.61
N ASN A 188 29.15 12.96 -1.51
CA ASN A 188 28.43 12.00 -2.36
C ASN A 188 27.23 12.63 -3.11
N LYS A 189 27.31 13.93 -3.39
CA LYS A 189 26.25 14.66 -4.10
C LYS A 189 26.08 14.23 -5.55
N ALA A 190 24.88 14.44 -6.07
CA ALA A 190 24.65 14.48 -7.50
C ALA A 190 25.17 15.80 -8.08
N ALA A 191 25.72 15.75 -9.30
CA ALA A 191 26.03 16.96 -10.07
C ALA A 191 24.76 17.72 -10.47
N THR A 192 23.69 16.98 -10.76
CA THR A 192 22.40 17.52 -11.18
C THR A 192 21.30 16.66 -10.59
N MET A 193 20.23 17.31 -10.14
CA MET A 193 19.00 16.68 -9.66
C MET A 193 17.85 17.13 -10.56
N VAL A 194 17.15 16.17 -11.17
CA VAL A 194 15.92 16.43 -11.90
C VAL A 194 14.76 16.23 -10.93
N THR A 195 13.96 17.27 -10.78
CA THR A 195 12.73 17.26 -9.99
C THR A 195 11.54 17.64 -10.84
N SER A 196 10.37 17.11 -10.52
CA SER A 196 9.11 17.48 -11.15
C SER A 196 8.00 17.38 -10.10
N LEU A 197 6.96 18.20 -10.27
CA LEU A 197 5.74 18.13 -9.50
C LEU A 197 4.58 18.38 -10.46
N ASP A 198 3.59 17.51 -10.40
CA ASP A 198 2.40 17.54 -11.23
C ASP A 198 1.15 17.28 -10.37
N GLY A 199 0.01 17.83 -10.76
CA GLY A 199 -1.27 17.68 -10.09
C GLY A 199 -2.16 16.67 -10.82
N CYS A 200 -2.65 15.66 -10.10
CA CYS A 200 -3.67 14.76 -10.61
C CYS A 200 -4.96 14.84 -9.79
N MET A 201 -6.11 14.74 -10.44
CA MET A 201 -7.40 14.77 -9.77
C MET A 201 -7.84 13.36 -9.40
N ILE A 202 -8.01 13.10 -8.11
CA ILE A 202 -8.56 11.84 -7.60
C ILE A 202 -10.01 12.05 -7.18
N ARG A 203 -10.92 11.21 -7.71
CA ARG A 203 -12.32 11.21 -7.29
C ARG A 203 -12.44 10.57 -5.92
N THR A 204 -12.82 11.36 -4.93
CA THR A 204 -13.05 10.93 -3.55
C THR A 204 -14.54 10.87 -3.26
N GLY A 205 -14.94 10.03 -2.30
CA GLY A 205 -16.32 9.92 -1.84
C GLY A 205 -16.38 9.99 -0.32
N LYS A 206 -17.27 10.82 0.22
CA LYS A 206 -17.55 10.87 1.66
C LYS A 206 -18.96 10.41 1.93
N MET A 207 -19.12 9.53 2.92
CA MET A 207 -20.42 9.18 3.46
C MET A 207 -20.84 10.25 4.46
N MET A 208 -22.03 10.82 4.29
CA MET A 208 -22.62 11.81 5.19
C MET A 208 -24.14 11.71 5.15
N THR A 209 -24.83 12.42 6.04
CA THR A 209 -26.30 12.45 5.99
C THR A 209 -26.78 13.32 4.82
N ALA A 210 -27.97 13.06 4.30
CA ALA A 210 -28.54 13.84 3.21
C ALA A 210 -28.66 15.33 3.57
N LYS A 211 -28.98 15.64 4.83
CA LYS A 211 -28.96 17.02 5.35
C LYS A 211 -27.57 17.67 5.23
N GLN A 212 -26.51 16.96 5.63
CA GLN A 212 -25.13 17.45 5.51
C GLN A 212 -24.72 17.62 4.05
N ALA A 213 -25.08 16.67 3.20
CA ALA A 213 -24.80 16.71 1.77
C ALA A 213 -25.48 17.92 1.09
N ALA A 214 -26.73 18.22 1.45
CA ALA A 214 -27.45 19.38 0.93
C ALA A 214 -26.79 20.71 1.35
N GLN A 215 -26.30 20.79 2.59
CA GLN A 215 -25.64 21.99 3.13
C GLN A 215 -24.25 22.24 2.54
N GLN A 216 -23.55 21.18 2.12
CA GLN A 216 -22.17 21.26 1.59
C GLN A 216 -22.11 21.23 0.06
N ALA A 217 -23.26 21.09 -0.62
CA ALA A 217 -23.30 21.05 -2.07
C ALA A 217 -23.00 22.44 -2.66
N GLU A 218 -21.98 22.51 -3.51
CA GLU A 218 -21.64 23.73 -4.26
C GLU A 218 -22.64 23.98 -5.40
N GLU A 219 -23.19 22.91 -5.99
CA GLU A 219 -24.21 22.99 -7.04
C GLU A 219 -25.63 22.97 -6.47
N GLU A 220 -26.45 23.95 -6.86
CA GLU A 220 -27.83 24.10 -6.38
C GLU A 220 -28.72 22.88 -6.71
N ALA A 221 -28.52 22.25 -7.87
CA ALA A 221 -29.25 21.04 -8.25
C ALA A 221 -28.95 19.86 -7.31
N VAL A 222 -27.67 19.70 -6.93
CA VAL A 222 -27.22 18.68 -5.98
C VAL A 222 -27.75 18.98 -4.57
N ALA A 223 -27.75 20.25 -4.17
CA ALA A 223 -28.32 20.69 -2.89
C ALA A 223 -29.82 20.32 -2.79
N ARG A 224 -30.61 20.68 -3.81
CA ARG A 224 -32.05 20.39 -3.88
C ARG A 224 -32.34 18.89 -3.89
N TYR A 225 -31.60 18.11 -4.69
CA TYR A 225 -31.75 16.66 -4.71
C TYR A 225 -31.53 16.06 -3.32
N ASN A 226 -30.42 16.39 -2.65
CA ASN A 226 -30.14 15.85 -1.31
C ASN A 226 -31.14 16.34 -0.26
N ALA A 227 -31.62 17.58 -0.35
CA ALA A 227 -32.65 18.12 0.56
C ALA A 227 -34.01 17.43 0.41
N SER A 228 -34.27 16.79 -0.73
CA SER A 228 -35.51 16.02 -0.96
C SER A 228 -35.52 14.63 -0.32
N LEU A 229 -34.34 14.14 0.11
CA LEU A 229 -34.20 12.86 0.78
C LEU A 229 -34.48 12.98 2.29
N GLU A 230 -34.75 11.86 2.95
CA GLU A 230 -34.84 11.82 4.42
C GLU A 230 -33.56 12.38 5.07
N PRO A 231 -33.66 13.30 6.04
CA PRO A 231 -32.50 14.04 6.56
C PRO A 231 -31.33 13.18 7.04
N ASP A 232 -31.62 12.02 7.64
CA ASP A 232 -30.64 11.09 8.21
C ASP A 232 -30.22 9.98 7.23
N LYS A 233 -30.75 9.97 6.01
CA LYS A 233 -30.35 9.01 4.98
C LYS A 233 -28.87 9.20 4.68
N VAL A 234 -28.10 8.11 4.77
CA VAL A 234 -26.68 8.12 4.42
C VAL A 234 -26.54 8.17 2.90
N VAL A 235 -25.87 9.19 2.41
CA VAL A 235 -25.55 9.39 1.00
C VAL A 235 -24.04 9.51 0.81
N ARG A 236 -23.57 9.18 -0.39
CA ARG A 236 -22.18 9.38 -0.79
C ARG A 236 -22.09 10.64 -1.63
N THR A 237 -21.40 11.65 -1.13
CA THR A 237 -21.03 12.83 -1.91
C THR A 237 -19.67 12.64 -2.51
N GLU A 238 -19.51 13.05 -3.76
CA GLU A 238 -18.28 12.84 -4.52
C GLU A 238 -17.64 14.18 -4.85
N ALA A 239 -16.32 14.22 -4.78
CA ALA A 239 -15.55 15.40 -5.08
C ALA A 239 -14.22 14.99 -5.70
N TRP A 240 -13.82 15.69 -6.75
CA TRP A 240 -12.46 15.63 -7.26
C TRP A 240 -11.55 16.37 -6.28
N LYS A 241 -10.48 15.70 -5.86
CA LYS A 241 -9.46 16.25 -4.98
C LYS A 241 -8.13 16.16 -5.67
N GLU A 242 -7.46 17.28 -5.77
CA GLU A 242 -6.12 17.36 -6.32
C GLU A 242 -5.13 16.65 -5.40
N VAL A 243 -4.27 15.83 -6.00
CA VAL A 243 -3.15 15.16 -5.37
C VAL A 243 -1.91 15.50 -6.18
N ARG A 244 -0.89 15.99 -5.49
CA ARG A 244 0.38 16.39 -6.10
C ARG A 244 1.32 15.20 -6.09
N THR A 245 1.81 14.84 -7.26
CA THR A 245 2.78 13.76 -7.47
C THR A 245 4.08 14.38 -7.95
N GLY A 246 5.16 14.12 -7.25
CA GLY A 246 6.48 14.59 -7.61
C GLY A 246 7.46 13.45 -7.77
N LEU A 247 8.55 13.72 -8.45
CA LEU A 247 9.65 12.78 -8.60
C LEU A 247 10.99 13.50 -8.45
N ALA A 248 11.97 12.82 -7.88
CA ALA A 248 13.35 13.25 -7.83
C ALA A 248 14.26 12.14 -8.36
N ARG A 249 15.23 12.50 -9.20
CA ARG A 249 16.24 11.56 -9.72
C ARG A 249 17.48 12.26 -10.24
N LYS A 250 18.58 11.52 -10.32
CA LYS A 250 19.75 11.91 -11.11
C LYS A 250 19.49 11.72 -12.61
N PRO A 251 20.11 12.52 -13.49
CA PRO A 251 20.14 12.21 -14.91
C PRO A 251 20.64 10.78 -15.17
N GLY A 252 19.96 10.04 -16.04
CA GLY A 252 20.28 8.64 -16.38
C GLY A 252 19.78 7.58 -15.38
N GLN A 253 19.23 7.99 -14.23
CA GLN A 253 18.62 7.05 -13.29
C GLN A 253 17.27 6.55 -13.82
N VAL A 254 17.12 5.23 -13.86
CA VAL A 254 15.91 4.55 -14.38
C VAL A 254 14.74 4.70 -13.40
N GLU A 255 14.99 4.45 -12.12
CA GLU A 255 13.95 4.48 -11.08
C GLU A 255 14.06 5.77 -10.26
N PRO A 256 13.13 6.72 -10.41
CA PRO A 256 13.09 7.91 -9.58
C PRO A 256 12.47 7.60 -8.20
N THR A 257 12.77 8.45 -7.22
CA THR A 257 12.01 8.48 -5.98
C THR A 257 10.77 9.34 -6.16
N TYR A 258 9.59 8.74 -5.99
CA TYR A 258 8.31 9.42 -6.09
C TYR A 258 7.82 9.93 -4.72
N VAL A 259 7.12 11.06 -4.75
CA VAL A 259 6.31 11.57 -3.63
C VAL A 259 4.90 11.79 -4.13
N CYS A 260 3.91 11.57 -3.28
CA CYS A 260 2.51 11.76 -3.63
C CYS A 260 1.74 12.20 -2.40
N ARG A 261 1.09 13.37 -2.47
CA ARG A 261 0.40 13.97 -1.32
C ARG A 261 -0.76 14.85 -1.75
N ARG A 262 -1.83 14.81 -0.96
CA ARG A 262 -2.84 15.86 -0.94
C ARG A 262 -2.38 16.99 -0.03
N GLY A 263 -2.18 18.19 -0.57
CA GLY A 263 -1.68 19.33 0.19
C GLY A 263 -1.43 20.55 -0.70
N SER A 264 -0.89 21.62 -0.11
CA SER A 264 -0.45 22.80 -0.88
C SER A 264 0.80 22.51 -1.71
N TYR A 265 1.20 23.46 -2.57
CA TYR A 265 2.49 23.36 -3.25
C TYR A 265 3.65 23.30 -2.27
N ASP A 266 3.64 24.09 -1.18
CA ASP A 266 4.70 24.07 -0.17
C ASP A 266 4.86 22.69 0.48
N GLU A 267 3.74 22.05 0.85
CA GLU A 267 3.76 20.71 1.43
C GLU A 267 4.29 19.67 0.44
N GLY A 268 3.91 19.79 -0.84
CA GLY A 268 4.40 18.92 -1.92
C GLY A 268 5.89 19.12 -2.21
N CYS A 269 6.33 20.37 -2.35
CA CYS A 269 7.72 20.73 -2.62
C CYS A 269 8.63 20.34 -1.46
N ARG A 270 8.18 20.44 -0.21
CA ARG A 270 8.94 19.96 0.96
C ARG A 270 9.17 18.45 0.91
N GLN A 271 8.14 17.65 0.60
CA GLN A 271 8.33 16.21 0.44
C GLN A 271 9.28 15.90 -0.72
N LEU A 272 9.11 16.61 -1.85
CA LEU A 272 9.96 16.48 -3.03
C LEU A 272 11.43 16.81 -2.71
N PHE A 273 11.68 17.83 -1.88
CA PHE A 273 13.01 18.17 -1.38
C PHE A 273 13.61 17.05 -0.54
N GLY A 274 12.82 16.47 0.38
CA GLY A 274 13.24 15.30 1.15
C GLY A 274 13.60 14.11 0.25
N ALA A 275 12.79 13.82 -0.76
CA ALA A 275 13.09 12.79 -1.76
C ALA A 275 14.39 13.08 -2.53
N ALA A 276 14.59 14.31 -2.98
CA ALA A 276 15.82 14.73 -3.64
C ALA A 276 17.05 14.61 -2.72
N GLY A 277 16.92 14.92 -1.43
CA GLY A 277 17.97 14.70 -0.43
C GLY A 277 18.37 13.24 -0.28
N LEU A 278 17.42 12.30 -0.36
CA LEU A 278 17.72 10.87 -0.39
C LEU A 278 18.49 10.45 -1.65
N GLU A 279 18.18 11.08 -2.79
CA GLU A 279 18.89 10.89 -4.06
C GLU A 279 20.23 11.63 -4.13
N GLY A 280 20.64 12.34 -3.08
CA GLY A 280 21.93 13.02 -3.00
C GLY A 280 21.92 14.46 -3.50
N LEU A 281 20.80 15.17 -3.35
CA LEU A 281 20.78 16.63 -3.40
C LEU A 281 21.71 17.19 -2.31
N GLY A 282 22.60 18.11 -2.70
CA GLY A 282 23.45 18.90 -1.80
C GLY A 282 23.47 20.38 -2.20
N TYR A 283 24.19 21.19 -1.44
CA TYR A 283 24.18 22.66 -1.56
C TYR A 283 24.54 23.21 -2.94
N ASP A 284 25.42 22.54 -3.68
CA ASP A 284 25.87 22.94 -5.03
C ASP A 284 25.40 21.96 -6.12
N THR A 285 24.43 21.10 -5.80
CA THR A 285 23.75 20.30 -6.82
C THR A 285 22.87 21.22 -7.65
N LYS A 286 23.06 21.19 -8.98
CA LYS A 286 22.16 21.91 -9.89
C LYS A 286 20.77 21.28 -9.89
N ALA A 287 19.77 21.99 -9.40
CA ALA A 287 18.37 21.55 -9.45
C ALA A 287 17.75 21.93 -10.80
N LEU A 288 17.13 20.97 -11.48
CA LEU A 288 16.37 21.15 -12.71
C LEU A 288 14.91 20.78 -12.45
N GLY A 289 14.01 21.76 -12.50
CA GLY A 289 12.57 21.56 -12.35
C GLY A 289 11.91 21.36 -13.70
N LEU A 290 11.33 20.18 -13.97
CA LEU A 290 10.49 19.93 -15.14
C LEU A 290 9.02 20.04 -14.73
N ILE A 291 8.34 21.12 -15.10
CA ILE A 291 6.97 21.40 -14.63
C ILE A 291 6.06 21.91 -15.75
N ASP A 292 4.76 21.92 -15.49
CA ASP A 292 3.68 22.29 -16.40
C ASP A 292 3.44 23.81 -16.54
N GLY A 293 4.07 24.63 -15.71
CA GLY A 293 3.86 26.09 -15.69
C GLY A 293 2.59 26.53 -14.95
N ALA A 294 2.01 25.69 -14.10
CA ALA A 294 0.87 26.08 -13.27
C ALA A 294 1.20 27.27 -12.36
N ASN A 295 0.23 28.18 -12.21
CA ASN A 295 0.37 29.38 -11.40
C ASN A 295 0.77 29.05 -9.95
N GLY A 296 1.87 29.62 -9.47
CA GLY A 296 2.39 29.43 -8.11
C GLY A 296 3.32 28.22 -7.92
N LEU A 297 3.42 27.32 -8.91
CA LEU A 297 4.25 26.12 -8.78
C LEU A 297 5.74 26.46 -8.86
N LYS A 298 6.12 27.31 -9.83
CA LYS A 298 7.51 27.74 -10.00
C LYS A 298 8.03 28.41 -8.72
N GLU A 299 7.25 29.33 -8.16
CA GLU A 299 7.60 30.07 -6.95
C GLU A 299 7.80 29.13 -5.76
N ALA A 300 6.90 28.15 -5.56
CA ALA A 300 7.00 27.17 -4.49
C ALA A 300 8.24 26.26 -4.64
N MET A 301 8.59 25.89 -5.87
CA MET A 301 9.81 25.11 -6.13
C MET A 301 11.08 25.94 -5.93
N GLU A 302 11.11 27.20 -6.37
CA GLU A 302 12.24 28.13 -6.15
C GLU A 302 12.47 28.39 -4.65
N MET A 303 11.40 28.41 -3.84
CA MET A 303 11.52 28.49 -2.38
C MET A 303 12.14 27.23 -1.75
N SER A 304 12.01 26.08 -2.41
CA SER A 304 12.47 24.78 -1.88
C SER A 304 13.84 24.37 -2.40
N PHE A 305 14.20 24.79 -3.62
CA PHE A 305 15.44 24.41 -4.29
C PHE A 305 16.26 25.65 -4.63
N ALA A 306 17.48 25.72 -4.08
CA ALA A 306 18.42 26.79 -4.41
C ALA A 306 18.85 26.71 -5.88
N ASP A 307 18.96 27.87 -6.53
CA ASP A 307 19.40 28.03 -7.92
C ASP A 307 18.67 27.12 -8.92
N LEU A 308 17.37 26.90 -8.69
CA LEU A 308 16.51 26.08 -9.53
C LEU A 308 16.45 26.64 -10.96
N GLN A 309 16.84 25.81 -11.93
CA GLN A 309 16.52 26.08 -13.33
C GLN A 309 15.25 25.33 -13.71
N VAL A 310 14.24 26.07 -14.15
CA VAL A 310 12.97 25.50 -14.59
C VAL A 310 12.98 25.28 -16.10
N ILE A 311 12.47 24.13 -16.51
CA ILE A 311 12.16 23.76 -17.89
C ILE A 311 10.66 23.51 -17.93
N LEU A 312 9.96 24.25 -18.79
CA LEU A 312 8.55 23.98 -19.08
C LEU A 312 8.49 22.68 -19.88
N GLU A 313 7.72 21.73 -19.38
CA GLU A 313 7.65 20.39 -19.96
C GLU A 313 7.06 20.44 -21.39
N PRO A 314 7.68 19.79 -22.39
CA PRO A 314 7.30 19.96 -23.79
C PRO A 314 5.83 19.64 -24.10
N SER A 315 5.24 18.61 -23.48
CA SER A 315 3.84 18.27 -23.73
C SER A 315 2.88 19.35 -23.22
N HIS A 316 3.15 19.92 -22.05
CA HIS A 316 2.40 21.06 -21.52
C HIS A 316 2.65 22.34 -22.31
N LEU A 317 3.89 22.62 -22.75
CA LEU A 317 4.15 23.77 -23.60
C LEU A 317 3.33 23.69 -24.90
N ARG A 318 3.26 22.53 -25.56
CA ARG A 318 2.40 22.31 -26.74
C ARG A 318 0.94 22.59 -26.42
N HIS A 319 0.45 22.12 -25.28
CA HIS A 319 -0.91 22.39 -24.83
C HIS A 319 -1.16 23.89 -24.57
N HIS A 320 -0.20 24.62 -24.01
CA HIS A 320 -0.31 26.08 -23.82
C HIS A 320 -0.37 26.83 -25.14
N PHE A 321 0.43 26.44 -26.15
CA PHE A 321 0.33 26.99 -27.50
C PHE A 321 -1.04 26.75 -28.12
N TRP A 322 -1.57 25.53 -27.95
CA TRP A 322 -2.91 25.18 -28.41
C TRP A 322 -4.01 26.05 -27.77
N GLU A 323 -4.04 26.12 -26.45
CA GLU A 323 -5.04 26.90 -25.72
C GLU A 323 -4.92 28.40 -26.04
N THR A 324 -3.70 28.89 -26.27
CA THR A 324 -3.47 30.28 -26.72
C THR A 324 -4.04 30.51 -28.11
N SER A 325 -3.78 29.62 -29.07
CA SER A 325 -4.32 29.69 -30.42
C SER A 325 -5.85 29.75 -30.42
N LYS A 326 -6.47 28.85 -29.64
CA LYS A 326 -7.92 28.80 -29.44
C LYS A 326 -8.47 30.06 -28.78
N ALA A 327 -7.81 30.59 -27.75
CA ALA A 327 -8.21 31.83 -27.10
C ALA A 327 -8.13 33.05 -28.03
N MET A 328 -7.22 33.02 -29.00
CA MET A 328 -7.10 34.02 -30.06
C MET A 328 -8.13 33.85 -31.18
N GLY A 329 -8.98 32.80 -31.14
CA GLY A 329 -10.01 32.53 -32.13
C GLY A 329 -9.47 31.96 -33.45
N GLN A 330 -8.27 31.38 -33.43
CA GLN A 330 -7.69 30.72 -34.61
C GLN A 330 -8.38 29.38 -34.91
N THR A 331 -8.25 28.92 -36.16
CA THR A 331 -8.73 27.60 -36.55
C THR A 331 -7.81 26.49 -36.04
N GLU A 332 -8.33 25.28 -35.99
CA GLU A 332 -7.61 24.08 -35.57
C GLU A 332 -6.31 23.89 -36.37
N GLU A 333 -6.40 23.98 -37.70
CA GLU A 333 -5.27 23.88 -38.64
C GLU A 333 -4.16 24.92 -38.37
N VAL A 334 -4.54 26.16 -38.02
CA VAL A 334 -3.57 27.23 -37.72
C VAL A 334 -2.91 26.99 -36.36
N GLY A 335 -3.65 26.44 -35.39
CA GLY A 335 -3.08 26.02 -34.11
C GLY A 335 -2.08 24.87 -34.24
N GLU A 336 -2.37 23.87 -35.07
CA GLU A 336 -1.45 22.75 -35.34
C GLU A 336 -0.17 23.24 -36.02
N GLN A 337 -0.31 24.02 -37.09
CA GLN A 337 0.83 24.63 -37.80
C GLN A 337 1.73 25.43 -36.85
N TRP A 338 1.14 26.20 -35.94
CA TRP A 338 1.89 27.04 -35.01
C TRP A 338 2.69 26.21 -33.99
N ILE A 339 2.17 25.07 -33.56
CA ILE A 339 2.89 24.12 -32.71
C ILE A 339 4.03 23.48 -33.47
N ASP A 340 3.80 23.03 -34.71
CA ASP A 340 4.84 22.37 -35.51
C ASP A 340 6.01 23.34 -35.80
N ASP A 341 5.73 24.58 -36.19
CA ASP A 341 6.74 25.61 -36.49
C ASP A 341 7.67 25.95 -35.30
N HIS A 342 7.25 25.68 -34.06
CA HIS A 342 7.99 26.03 -32.83
C HIS A 342 8.63 24.84 -32.11
N PHE A 343 8.38 23.61 -32.56
CA PHE A 343 8.85 22.38 -31.90
C PHE A 343 9.62 21.40 -32.81
N GLU A 344 9.84 21.73 -34.09
CA GLU A 344 10.91 21.17 -34.93
C GLU A 344 12.30 21.66 -34.50
#